data_AF-A0A1M5NYJ3-F1
#
_entry.id   AF-A0A1M5NYJ3-F1
#
_cell.length_a   1.000
_cell.length_b   1.000
_cell.length_c   1.000
_cell.angle_alpha   90.00
_cell.angle_beta   90.00
_cell.angle_gamma   90.00
#
_symmetry.space_group_name_H-M   'P 1'
#
loop_
_entity.id
_entity.type
_entity.pdbx_description
1 polymer ?
#
loop_
_entity_poly.entity_id
_entity_poly.type
_entity_poly.pdbx_seq_one_letter_code
_entity_poly.pdbx_strand_id
1 'polypeptide(L)'
;MGLLTNSILGFFGGLGIFLYGTHLLSNGLQRIAASKMREYLTQLTDTRLKGMLSGIVTTFFLQSSTVTSILVVGLVSTSAISMAQAFGVILGSAIGTTLTVQILTFNIATIAPLFIFLGTVFSVFLKHNTMRVVGLISLSIGFIFFGINLITTSVSPISEHGPVLNTLVTLSEIPVVFAILSMVLTALFHSSAAMIIIGIALVNSGVLSIHTVLPLVLGANVGSTIPVIVSSLTSSLEGRKLAFFTFFFKCTGVILAFIFLFYIWNPIELIPGTSERKIANFHTFFNLAIALIFLPLLPLVVKLFDYVFPKKTVEQMFTVKLDDKMLEVPEEALSSSKRQIVKLATVVFDDMIKRLSPYMEGKHEGNSLKQVEMIIDESYIKIQQYLLKLGQRDLTNSQSNQEVKLLNILNEIEHIGDTVIRFISMAEKVHDQKIELSEKDLQQLKELLTHIEQTYQNSLQAFKHDDHNIARETIQSQSLIYQFENDIKFEHFNSLINKHEYNPKISAVYLDITNQLLQVYHHSMNISRTVLGLI
;
A
#
# COMPACT_ATOMS: atom_id res chain seq x y z
N MET A 1 31.61 16.92 37.26
CA MET A 1 30.52 17.48 36.42
C MET A 1 30.96 17.68 34.96
N GLY A 2 32.01 18.47 34.67
CA GLY A 2 32.36 18.87 33.30
C GLY A 2 32.67 17.75 32.29
N LEU A 3 33.37 16.68 32.69
CA LEU A 3 33.68 15.55 31.78
C LEU A 3 32.44 14.76 31.33
N LEU A 4 31.51 14.50 32.26
CA LEU A 4 30.26 13.81 31.94
C LEU A 4 29.36 14.68 31.05
N THR A 5 29.28 15.98 31.35
CA THR A 5 28.53 16.94 30.51
C THR A 5 29.12 17.01 29.10
N ASN A 6 30.44 17.10 28.95
CA ASN A 6 31.09 17.09 27.64
C ASN A 6 30.88 15.78 26.87
N SER A 7 30.89 14.65 27.57
CA SER A 7 30.62 13.33 27.00
C SER A 7 29.18 13.22 26.48
N ILE A 8 28.20 13.69 27.26
CA ILE A 8 26.79 13.70 26.86
C ILE A 8 26.57 14.65 25.67
N LEU A 9 27.12 15.87 25.73
CA LEU A 9 27.00 16.85 24.65
C LEU A 9 27.69 16.38 23.37
N GLY A 10 28.88 15.78 23.49
CA GLY A 10 29.61 15.20 22.37
C GLY A 10 28.88 14.01 21.75
N PHE A 11 28.27 13.15 22.57
CA PHE A 11 27.43 12.05 22.09
C PHE A 11 26.22 12.55 21.29
N PHE A 12 25.44 13.48 21.84
CA PHE A 12 24.28 14.03 21.13
C PHE A 12 24.66 14.84 19.90
N GLY A 13 25.76 15.60 19.97
CA GLY A 13 26.32 16.32 18.82
C GLY A 13 26.76 15.36 17.71
N GLY A 14 27.50 14.31 18.07
CA GLY A 14 27.94 13.26 17.14
C GLY A 14 26.77 12.50 16.53
N LEU A 15 25.76 12.17 17.33
CA LEU A 15 24.52 11.55 16.87
C LEU A 15 23.76 12.46 15.89
N GLY A 16 23.65 13.75 16.19
CA GLY A 16 23.04 14.75 15.31
C GLY A 16 23.74 14.84 13.96
N ILE A 17 25.08 14.96 13.96
CA ILE A 17 25.90 15.00 12.73
C ILE A 17 25.74 13.68 11.95
N PHE A 18 25.80 12.54 12.63
CA PHE A 18 25.64 11.23 12.01
C PHE A 18 24.27 11.09 11.34
N LEU A 19 23.18 11.36 12.06
CA LEU A 19 21.82 11.27 11.55
C LEU A 19 21.61 12.23 10.37
N TYR A 20 22.11 13.47 10.48
CA TYR A 20 22.04 14.43 9.38
C TYR A 20 22.84 13.97 8.16
N GLY A 21 24.04 13.41 8.36
CA GLY A 21 24.84 12.80 7.31
C GLY A 21 24.09 11.66 6.61
N THR A 22 23.47 10.74 7.37
CA THR A 22 22.66 9.66 6.77
C THR A 22 21.44 10.18 6.02
N HIS A 23 20.80 11.24 6.50
CA HIS A 23 19.68 11.90 5.83
C HIS A 23 20.11 12.55 4.51
N LEU A 24 21.23 13.28 4.50
CA LEU A 24 21.80 13.86 3.28
C LEU A 24 22.23 12.78 2.27
N LEU A 25 22.82 11.67 2.74
CA LEU A 25 23.21 10.55 1.89
C LEU A 25 21.99 9.93 1.22
N SER A 26 20.93 9.68 2.00
CA SER A 26 19.66 9.15 1.49
C SER A 26 19.07 10.09 0.44
N ASN A 27 19.00 11.40 0.70
CA ASN A 27 18.50 12.39 -0.27
C ASN A 27 19.39 12.47 -1.53
N GLY A 28 20.71 12.39 -1.40
CA GLY A 28 21.65 12.44 -2.52
C GLY A 28 21.51 11.22 -3.43
N LEU A 29 21.48 10.02 -2.85
CA LEU A 29 21.27 8.77 -3.58
C LEU A 29 19.85 8.69 -4.17
N GLN A 30 18.85 9.16 -3.43
CA GLN A 30 17.48 9.28 -3.94
C GLN A 30 17.42 10.19 -5.15
N ARG A 31 18.05 11.37 -5.16
CA ARG A 31 18.03 12.27 -6.34
C ARG A 31 18.60 11.62 -7.60
N ILE A 32 19.54 10.69 -7.46
CA ILE A 32 20.09 9.91 -8.57
C ILE A 32 19.09 8.84 -9.04
N ALA A 33 18.26 8.30 -8.15
CA ALA A 33 17.35 7.17 -8.40
C ALA A 33 15.84 7.51 -8.42
N ALA A 34 15.44 8.75 -8.11
CA ALA A 34 14.10 9.12 -7.64
C ALA A 34 12.98 8.86 -8.64
N SER A 35 13.22 9.12 -9.93
CA SER A 35 12.19 8.97 -10.96
C SER A 35 11.87 7.51 -11.29
N LYS A 36 12.77 6.58 -10.95
CA LYS A 36 12.67 5.17 -11.40
C LYS A 36 12.42 4.16 -10.28
N MET A 37 12.53 4.54 -9.00
CA MET A 37 12.37 3.60 -7.88
C MET A 37 11.03 2.86 -7.88
N ARG A 38 9.93 3.61 -8.07
CA ARG A 38 8.58 3.03 -8.15
C ARG A 38 8.45 2.12 -9.37
N GLU A 39 8.97 2.57 -10.52
CA GLU A 39 8.96 1.84 -11.78
C GLU A 39 9.79 0.55 -11.72
N TYR A 40 10.98 0.59 -11.13
CA TYR A 40 11.82 -0.58 -10.88
C TYR A 40 11.15 -1.59 -9.94
N LEU A 41 10.47 -1.11 -8.90
CA LEU A 41 9.72 -1.98 -7.99
C LEU A 41 8.53 -2.64 -8.69
N THR A 42 7.90 -2.01 -9.69
CA THR A 42 6.77 -2.58 -10.43
C THR A 42 7.21 -3.45 -11.62
N GLN A 43 8.31 -3.13 -12.30
CA GLN A 43 8.77 -3.82 -13.53
C GLN A 43 9.76 -4.96 -13.26
N LEU A 44 10.52 -4.93 -12.15
CA LEU A 44 11.55 -5.94 -11.85
C LEU A 44 11.11 -6.93 -10.77
N THR A 45 9.82 -7.06 -10.49
CA THR A 45 9.31 -7.92 -9.41
C THR A 45 8.60 -9.18 -9.91
N ASP A 46 8.58 -9.49 -11.21
CA ASP A 46 7.82 -10.63 -11.78
C ASP A 46 8.05 -12.00 -11.11
N THR A 47 9.20 -12.19 -10.46
CA THR A 47 9.51 -13.40 -9.69
C THR A 47 10.01 -13.02 -8.30
N ARG A 48 9.87 -13.94 -7.34
CA ARG A 48 10.30 -13.74 -5.94
C ARG A 48 11.78 -13.37 -5.82
N LEU A 49 12.64 -13.98 -6.63
CA LEU A 49 14.08 -13.69 -6.63
C LEU A 49 14.38 -12.30 -7.20
N LYS A 50 13.75 -11.95 -8.33
CA LYS A 50 13.87 -10.59 -8.88
C LYS A 50 13.32 -9.54 -7.90
N GLY A 51 12.22 -9.84 -7.21
CA GLY A 51 11.69 -8.99 -6.14
C GLY A 51 12.67 -8.80 -4.99
N MET A 52 13.34 -9.86 -4.53
CA MET A 52 14.41 -9.76 -3.53
C MET A 52 15.57 -8.88 -4.01
N LEU A 53 16.04 -9.05 -5.24
CA LEU A 53 17.08 -8.19 -5.81
C LEU A 53 16.63 -6.73 -5.89
N SER A 54 15.38 -6.49 -6.30
CA SER A 54 14.78 -5.15 -6.32
C SER A 54 14.77 -4.53 -4.93
N GLY A 55 14.36 -5.29 -3.90
CA GLY A 55 14.41 -4.84 -2.50
C GLY A 55 15.81 -4.50 -2.01
N ILE A 56 16.83 -5.31 -2.35
CA ILE A 56 18.23 -5.03 -2.01
C ILE A 56 18.66 -3.68 -2.59
N VAL A 57 18.43 -3.50 -3.88
CA VAL A 57 18.84 -2.30 -4.62
C VAL A 57 18.10 -1.06 -4.11
N THR A 58 16.77 -1.14 -4.03
CA THR A 58 15.93 -0.05 -3.53
C THR A 58 16.34 0.36 -2.12
N THR A 59 16.49 -0.59 -1.19
CA THR A 59 16.87 -0.24 0.18
C THR A 59 18.28 0.31 0.27
N PHE A 60 19.23 -0.20 -0.52
CA PHE A 60 20.57 0.35 -0.56
C PHE A 60 20.56 1.84 -0.99
N PHE A 61 19.82 2.18 -2.04
CA PHE A 61 19.73 3.57 -2.48
C PHE A 61 18.88 4.46 -1.56
N LEU A 62 17.79 3.94 -0.99
CA LEU A 62 16.97 4.65 -0.01
C LEU A 62 17.65 4.75 1.37
N GLN A 63 18.66 3.93 1.64
CA GLN A 63 19.35 3.79 2.93
C GLN A 63 18.42 3.38 4.10
N SER A 64 17.20 2.93 3.82
CA SER A 64 16.20 2.58 4.83
C SER A 64 15.27 1.47 4.37
N SER A 65 15.33 0.32 5.05
CA SER A 65 14.36 -0.77 4.85
C SER A 65 12.98 -0.39 5.37
N THR A 66 12.88 0.47 6.39
CA THR A 66 11.60 1.00 6.88
C THR A 66 10.88 1.77 5.76
N VAL A 67 11.55 2.74 5.13
CA VAL A 67 10.97 3.52 4.01
C VAL A 67 10.62 2.61 2.84
N THR A 68 11.52 1.68 2.50
CA THR A 68 11.25 0.70 1.43
C THR A 68 10.00 -0.14 1.74
N SER A 69 9.85 -0.62 2.97
CA SER A 69 8.71 -1.44 3.37
C SER A 69 7.40 -0.65 3.33
N ILE A 70 7.40 0.61 3.79
CA ILE A 70 6.24 1.51 3.71
C ILE A 70 5.81 1.72 2.24
N LEU A 71 6.76 1.96 1.34
CA LEU A 71 6.48 2.09 -0.09
C LEU A 71 5.85 0.82 -0.67
N VAL A 72 6.38 -0.35 -0.34
CA VAL A 72 5.87 -1.65 -0.82
C VAL A 72 4.47 -1.93 -0.27
N VAL A 73 4.20 -1.61 1.00
CA VAL A 73 2.86 -1.66 1.60
C VAL A 73 1.87 -0.77 0.84
N GLY A 74 2.30 0.43 0.43
CA GLY A 74 1.52 1.32 -0.43
C GLY A 74 1.21 0.69 -1.80
N LEU A 75 2.22 0.09 -2.45
CA LEU A 75 2.06 -0.54 -3.78
C LEU A 75 1.17 -1.78 -3.75
N VAL A 76 1.24 -2.59 -2.70
CA VAL A 76 0.30 -3.71 -2.50
C VAL A 76 -1.11 -3.18 -2.24
N SER A 77 -1.25 -2.05 -1.55
CA SER A 77 -2.55 -1.48 -1.26
C SER A 77 -3.27 -0.90 -2.47
N THR A 78 -2.53 -0.51 -3.50
CA THR A 78 -3.09 -0.08 -4.79
C THR A 78 -3.10 -1.22 -5.82
N SER A 79 -2.87 -2.47 -5.40
CA SER A 79 -2.75 -3.64 -6.29
C SER A 79 -1.72 -3.49 -7.42
N ALA A 80 -0.75 -2.59 -7.28
CA ALA A 80 0.27 -2.33 -8.29
C ALA A 80 1.32 -3.45 -8.36
N ILE A 81 1.52 -4.16 -7.25
CA ILE A 81 2.31 -5.39 -7.16
C ILE A 81 1.55 -6.40 -6.32
N SER A 82 1.70 -7.69 -6.63
CA SER A 82 1.07 -8.76 -5.85
C SER A 82 1.76 -8.99 -4.50
N MET A 83 1.05 -9.61 -3.57
CA MET A 83 1.57 -9.94 -2.23
C MET A 83 2.85 -10.80 -2.28
N ALA A 84 2.91 -11.77 -3.20
CA ALA A 84 4.07 -12.64 -3.36
C ALA A 84 5.32 -11.89 -3.86
N GLN A 85 5.11 -10.88 -4.72
CA GLN A 85 6.19 -10.02 -5.20
C GLN A 85 6.69 -9.11 -4.08
N ALA A 86 5.76 -8.50 -3.35
CA ALA A 86 6.05 -7.64 -2.20
C ALA A 86 6.86 -8.35 -1.11
N PHE A 87 6.51 -9.59 -0.77
CA PHE A 87 7.30 -10.41 0.15
C PHE A 87 8.75 -10.60 -0.30
N GLY A 88 8.98 -10.82 -1.59
CA GLY A 88 10.34 -10.85 -2.15
C GLY A 88 11.08 -9.55 -1.87
N VAL A 89 10.47 -8.40 -2.19
CA VAL A 89 11.05 -7.07 -1.95
C VAL A 89 11.35 -6.83 -0.47
N ILE A 90 10.44 -7.21 0.43
CA ILE A 90 10.63 -7.05 1.87
C ILE A 90 11.83 -7.87 2.38
N LEU A 91 11.98 -9.13 1.94
CA LEU A 91 13.16 -9.93 2.28
C LEU A 91 14.44 -9.30 1.74
N GLY A 92 14.39 -8.79 0.50
CA GLY A 92 15.49 -8.07 -0.12
C GLY A 92 15.90 -6.79 0.64
N SER A 93 14.92 -6.05 1.13
CA SER A 93 15.14 -4.79 1.86
C SER A 93 15.96 -5.01 3.13
N ALA A 94 15.73 -6.14 3.81
CA ALA A 94 16.47 -6.51 5.00
C ALA A 94 17.97 -6.74 4.68
N ILE A 95 18.26 -7.44 3.57
CA ILE A 95 19.62 -7.62 3.06
C ILE A 95 20.22 -6.27 2.62
N GLY A 96 19.47 -5.43 1.91
CA GLY A 96 19.94 -4.11 1.45
C GLY A 96 20.44 -3.21 2.60
N THR A 97 19.78 -3.27 3.76
CA THR A 97 20.21 -2.52 4.96
C THR A 97 21.58 -2.98 5.47
N THR A 98 21.92 -4.25 5.29
CA THR A 98 23.22 -4.79 5.72
C THR A 98 24.38 -4.20 4.91
N LEU A 99 24.16 -3.89 3.63
CA LEU A 99 25.16 -3.25 2.77
C LEU A 99 25.54 -1.86 3.29
N THR A 100 24.56 -1.09 3.78
CA THR A 100 24.83 0.19 4.46
C THR A 100 25.73 -0.03 5.67
N VAL A 101 25.36 -0.93 6.58
CA VAL A 101 26.17 -1.21 7.79
C VAL A 101 27.58 -1.66 7.40
N GLN A 102 27.72 -2.52 6.39
CA GLN A 102 29.01 -2.98 5.88
C GLN A 102 29.90 -1.80 5.45
N ILE A 103 29.37 -0.86 4.67
CA ILE A 103 30.11 0.35 4.25
C ILE A 103 30.52 1.20 5.46
N LEU A 104 29.63 1.35 6.43
CA LEU A 104 29.89 2.20 7.60
C LEU A 104 30.91 1.61 8.59
N THR A 105 31.27 0.33 8.45
CA THR A 105 32.35 -0.29 9.24
C THR A 105 33.75 -0.13 8.64
N PHE A 106 33.90 0.50 7.48
CA PHE A 106 35.22 0.81 6.96
C PHE A 106 35.91 1.87 7.82
N ASN A 107 37.22 1.70 8.08
CA ASN A 107 38.00 2.66 8.86
C ASN A 107 38.37 3.89 7.99
N ILE A 108 37.41 4.78 7.79
CA ILE A 108 37.57 6.03 7.00
C ILE A 108 37.51 7.26 7.93
N ALA A 109 37.40 7.05 9.25
CA ALA A 109 37.25 8.13 10.24
C ALA A 109 38.39 9.17 10.17
N THR A 110 39.61 8.75 9.85
CA THR A 110 40.78 9.64 9.69
C THR A 110 40.68 10.56 8.47
N ILE A 111 40.00 10.12 7.41
CA ILE A 111 39.84 10.87 6.15
C ILE A 111 38.52 11.66 6.15
N ALA A 112 37.62 11.41 7.11
CA ALA A 112 36.31 12.07 7.20
C ALA A 112 36.36 13.61 7.09
N PRO A 113 37.30 14.34 7.73
CA PRO A 113 37.42 15.79 7.56
C PRO A 113 37.70 16.23 6.11
N LEU A 114 38.46 15.42 5.34
CA LEU A 114 38.71 15.70 3.93
C LEU A 114 37.44 15.54 3.09
N PHE A 115 36.65 14.51 3.35
CA PHE A 115 35.34 14.32 2.70
C PHE A 115 34.37 15.46 3.01
N ILE A 116 34.38 15.98 4.25
CA ILE A 116 33.60 17.16 4.65
C ILE A 116 34.07 18.40 3.88
N PHE A 117 35.39 18.64 3.83
CA PHE A 117 35.95 19.79 3.14
C PHE A 117 35.61 19.76 1.64
N LEU A 118 35.98 18.69 0.93
CA LEU A 118 35.71 18.55 -0.50
C LEU A 118 34.22 18.54 -0.80
N GLY A 119 33.42 17.87 0.03
CA GLY A 119 31.97 17.83 -0.11
C GLY A 119 31.34 19.23 0.05
N THR A 120 31.81 20.02 1.01
CA THR A 120 31.38 21.43 1.18
C THR A 120 31.80 22.27 -0.01
N VAL A 121 33.06 22.15 -0.48
CA VAL A 121 33.55 22.87 -1.66
C VAL A 121 32.66 22.59 -2.87
N PHE A 122 32.38 21.31 -3.15
CA PHE A 122 31.60 20.90 -4.31
C PHE A 122 30.11 21.20 -4.18
N SER A 123 29.53 21.13 -2.98
CA SER A 123 28.10 21.36 -2.77
C SER A 123 27.71 22.84 -2.66
N VAL A 124 28.63 23.69 -2.17
CA VAL A 124 28.38 25.12 -1.94
C VAL A 124 28.90 25.99 -3.09
N PHE A 125 30.12 25.74 -3.57
CA PHE A 125 30.79 26.66 -4.50
C PHE A 125 30.67 26.28 -5.97
N LEU A 126 30.35 25.01 -6.30
CA LEU A 126 30.14 24.59 -7.69
C LEU A 126 28.69 24.75 -8.12
N LYS A 127 28.49 25.33 -9.31
CA LYS A 127 27.17 25.57 -9.91
C LYS A 127 26.61 24.38 -10.69
N HIS A 128 27.47 23.44 -11.12
CA HIS A 128 27.06 22.30 -11.93
C HIS A 128 26.29 21.26 -11.11
N ASN A 129 25.06 20.93 -11.52
CA ASN A 129 24.14 20.10 -10.74
C ASN A 129 24.73 18.73 -10.35
N THR A 130 25.41 18.05 -11.28
CA THR A 130 26.07 16.75 -11.01
C THR A 130 27.18 16.87 -9.97
N MET A 131 28.01 17.91 -10.04
CA MET A 131 29.11 18.11 -9.08
C MET A 131 28.57 18.46 -7.69
N ARG A 132 27.44 19.17 -7.64
CA ARG A 132 26.74 19.47 -6.40
C ARG A 132 26.19 18.21 -5.73
N VAL A 133 25.64 17.27 -6.50
CA VAL A 133 25.19 15.96 -6.00
C VAL A 133 26.36 15.11 -5.51
N VAL A 134 27.46 15.05 -6.25
CA VAL A 134 28.69 14.36 -5.81
C VAL A 134 29.24 15.00 -4.52
N GLY A 135 29.24 16.34 -4.43
CA GLY A 135 29.61 17.08 -3.25
C GLY A 135 28.74 16.76 -2.04
N LEU A 136 27.41 16.68 -2.22
CA LEU A 136 26.48 16.28 -1.16
C LEU A 136 26.75 14.85 -0.68
N ILE A 137 27.01 13.90 -1.58
CA ILE A 137 27.35 12.51 -1.20
C ILE A 137 28.66 12.47 -0.42
N SER A 138 29.71 13.16 -0.89
CA SER A 138 30.99 13.27 -0.20
C SER A 138 30.83 13.89 1.20
N LEU A 139 30.09 15.00 1.30
CA LEU A 139 29.81 15.68 2.56
C LEU A 139 29.07 14.75 3.53
N SER A 140 28.10 13.99 3.03
CA SER A 140 27.32 13.04 3.82
C SER A 140 28.19 11.93 4.40
N ILE A 141 29.05 11.33 3.57
CA ILE A 141 30.02 10.33 4.00
C ILE A 141 30.93 10.91 5.09
N GLY A 142 31.44 12.11 4.88
CA GLY A 142 32.27 12.83 5.86
C GLY A 142 31.55 13.03 7.20
N PHE A 143 30.31 13.53 7.20
CA PHE A 143 29.52 13.71 8.42
C PHE A 143 29.20 12.39 9.12
N ILE A 144 28.88 11.33 8.38
CA ILE A 144 28.61 10.02 8.99
C ILE A 144 29.84 9.54 9.76
N PHE A 145 31.00 9.46 9.11
CA PHE A 145 32.22 8.96 9.75
C PHE A 145 32.73 9.89 10.86
N PHE A 146 32.61 11.21 10.70
CA PHE A 146 32.96 12.17 11.74
C PHE A 146 32.03 12.06 12.95
N GLY A 147 30.73 11.90 12.73
CA GLY A 147 29.74 11.67 13.77
C GLY A 147 30.01 10.38 14.55
N ILE A 148 30.34 9.28 13.87
CA ILE A 148 30.73 8.01 14.50
C ILE A 148 31.96 8.19 15.40
N ASN A 149 32.98 8.88 14.90
CA ASN A 149 34.19 9.16 15.68
C ASN A 149 33.83 9.98 16.93
N LEU A 150 33.04 11.04 16.78
CA LEU A 150 32.63 11.89 17.90
C LEU A 150 31.78 11.13 18.93
N ILE A 151 30.87 10.25 18.49
CA ILE A 151 30.13 9.34 19.39
C ILE A 151 31.12 8.45 20.16
N THR A 152 32.05 7.82 19.47
CA THR A 152 33.00 6.87 20.07
C THR A 152 33.90 7.55 21.11
N THR A 153 34.47 8.71 20.77
CA THR A 153 35.33 9.48 21.68
C THR A 153 34.55 10.08 22.84
N SER A 154 33.26 10.40 22.66
CA SER A 154 32.39 10.92 23.73
C SER A 154 31.89 9.83 24.68
N VAL A 155 31.80 8.58 24.22
CA VAL A 155 31.42 7.44 25.07
C VAL A 155 32.62 6.92 25.87
N SER A 156 33.85 7.07 25.37
CA SER A 156 35.05 6.55 26.05
C SER A 156 35.15 6.97 27.53
N PRO A 157 34.91 8.24 27.93
CA PRO A 157 34.98 8.65 29.34
C PRO A 157 33.78 8.16 30.18
N ILE A 158 32.68 7.79 29.54
CA ILE A 158 31.50 7.22 30.21
C ILE A 158 31.81 5.83 30.77
N SER A 159 32.75 5.10 30.15
CA SER A 159 33.27 3.84 30.68
C SER A 159 33.91 3.98 32.07
N GLU A 160 34.38 5.18 32.42
CA GLU A 160 35.00 5.45 33.72
C GLU A 160 33.96 5.90 34.78
N HIS A 161 32.69 6.12 34.38
CA HIS A 161 31.63 6.56 35.28
C HIS A 161 30.78 5.38 35.79
N GLY A 162 31.12 4.90 36.98
CA GLY A 162 30.56 3.70 37.62
C GLY A 162 29.04 3.52 37.48
N PRO A 163 28.17 4.49 37.83
CA PRO A 163 26.72 4.29 37.78
C PRO A 163 26.15 4.02 36.38
N VAL A 164 26.65 4.71 35.35
CA VAL A 164 26.16 4.57 33.97
C VAL A 164 26.68 3.28 33.35
N LEU A 165 27.97 2.97 33.57
CA LEU A 165 28.55 1.70 33.15
C LEU A 165 27.81 0.53 33.81
N ASN A 166 27.60 0.58 35.13
CA ASN A 166 26.97 -0.52 35.87
C ASN A 166 25.52 -0.76 35.40
N THR A 167 24.78 0.30 35.09
CA THR A 167 23.43 0.19 34.52
C THR A 167 23.46 -0.45 33.12
N LEU A 168 24.35 0.01 32.24
CA LEU A 168 24.50 -0.54 30.89
C LEU A 168 24.94 -2.00 30.91
N VAL A 169 25.92 -2.35 31.76
CA VAL A 169 26.40 -3.72 31.94
C VAL A 169 25.28 -4.61 32.46
N THR A 170 24.58 -4.21 33.53
CA THR A 170 23.46 -4.97 34.11
C THR A 170 22.35 -5.23 33.08
N LEU A 171 21.99 -4.22 32.29
CA LEU A 171 20.99 -4.39 31.22
C LEU A 171 21.49 -5.32 30.11
N SER A 172 22.79 -5.28 29.82
CA SER A 172 23.41 -6.11 28.78
C SER A 172 23.59 -7.57 29.18
N GLU A 173 23.61 -7.88 30.47
CA GLU A 173 23.62 -9.25 31.02
C GLU A 173 22.30 -9.99 30.80
N ILE A 174 21.22 -9.28 30.44
CA ILE A 174 19.93 -9.86 30.09
C ILE A 174 19.69 -9.62 28.58
N PRO A 175 20.14 -10.53 27.70
CA PRO A 175 20.11 -10.35 26.24
C PRO A 175 18.74 -9.94 25.68
N VAL A 176 17.66 -10.53 26.20
CA VAL A 176 16.29 -10.26 25.74
C VAL A 176 15.88 -8.82 26.07
N VAL A 177 16.19 -8.32 27.27
CA VAL A 177 15.89 -6.94 27.67
C VAL A 177 16.66 -5.96 26.80
N PHE A 178 17.93 -6.24 26.52
CA PHE A 178 18.75 -5.38 25.68
C PHE A 178 18.27 -5.35 24.22
N ALA A 179 17.78 -6.48 23.69
CA ALA A 179 17.12 -6.53 22.39
C ALA A 179 15.82 -5.71 22.35
N ILE A 180 14.97 -5.81 23.38
CA ILE A 180 13.73 -5.01 23.48
C ILE A 180 14.05 -3.52 23.54
N LEU A 181 15.05 -3.11 24.33
CA LEU A 181 15.49 -1.72 24.40
C LEU A 181 15.93 -1.21 23.02
N SER A 182 16.74 -1.99 22.32
CA SER A 182 17.19 -1.66 20.96
C SER A 182 16.02 -1.58 19.96
N MET A 183 15.03 -2.47 20.09
CA MET A 183 13.82 -2.44 19.28
C MET A 183 13.04 -1.13 19.46
N VAL A 184 12.84 -0.70 20.72
CA VAL A 184 12.14 0.56 21.04
C VAL A 184 12.92 1.76 20.51
N LEU A 185 14.22 1.84 20.79
CA LEU A 185 15.05 2.95 20.32
C LEU A 185 15.12 3.01 18.79
N THR A 186 15.20 1.85 18.13
CA THR A 186 15.16 1.80 16.66
C THR A 186 13.82 2.27 16.10
N ALA A 187 12.71 1.90 16.74
CA ALA A 187 11.39 2.37 16.33
C ALA A 187 11.28 3.90 16.44
N LEU A 188 11.81 4.48 17.52
CA LEU A 188 11.83 5.93 17.75
C LEU A 188 12.73 6.68 16.76
N PHE A 189 13.94 6.16 16.50
CA PHE A 189 14.87 6.78 15.54
C PHE A 189 14.57 6.41 14.08
N HIS A 190 13.64 5.50 13.84
CA HIS A 190 13.32 4.95 12.53
C HIS A 190 14.51 4.35 11.74
N SER A 191 15.62 4.01 12.43
CA SER A 191 16.87 3.59 11.78
C SER A 191 17.59 2.47 12.55
N SER A 192 17.58 1.27 11.98
CA SER A 192 18.30 0.12 12.54
C SER A 192 19.81 0.22 12.32
N ALA A 193 20.23 0.77 11.18
CA ALA A 193 21.65 1.02 10.89
C ALA A 193 22.25 1.97 11.94
N ALA A 194 21.54 3.04 12.32
CA ALA A 194 21.98 3.95 13.37
C ALA A 194 22.23 3.22 14.70
N MET A 195 21.28 2.39 15.13
CA MET A 195 21.41 1.63 16.37
C MET A 195 22.57 0.64 16.34
N ILE A 196 22.77 -0.06 15.23
CA ILE A 196 23.90 -0.99 15.07
C ILE A 196 25.24 -0.24 15.17
N ILE A 197 25.35 0.93 14.54
CA ILE A 197 26.57 1.75 14.59
C ILE A 197 26.85 2.28 15.99
N ILE A 198 25.82 2.69 16.75
CA ILE A 198 25.97 3.04 18.16
C ILE A 198 26.50 1.83 18.94
N GLY A 199 25.95 0.64 18.72
CA GLY A 199 26.44 -0.60 19.32
C GLY A 199 27.92 -0.85 19.01
N ILE A 200 28.35 -0.67 17.76
CA ILE A 200 29.76 -0.78 17.35
C ILE A 200 30.63 0.24 18.11
N ALA A 201 30.19 1.49 18.22
CA ALA A 201 30.92 2.51 18.97
C ALA A 201 31.08 2.16 20.46
N LEU A 202 30.06 1.56 21.09
CA LEU A 202 30.11 1.07 22.47
C LEU A 202 31.09 -0.12 22.64
N VAL A 203 31.23 -0.97 21.62
CA VAL A 203 32.21 -2.05 21.63
C VAL A 203 33.63 -1.50 21.46
N ASN A 204 33.80 -0.53 20.56
CA ASN A 204 35.10 0.08 20.30
C ASN A 204 35.63 0.92 21.46
N SER A 205 34.74 1.49 22.27
CA SER A 205 35.10 2.19 23.51
C SER A 205 35.38 1.24 24.68
N GLY A 206 35.19 -0.08 24.50
CA GLY A 206 35.36 -1.08 25.56
C GLY A 206 34.23 -1.14 26.58
N VAL A 207 33.15 -0.35 26.40
CA VAL A 207 31.99 -0.34 27.30
C VAL A 207 31.20 -1.65 27.20
N LEU A 208 31.07 -2.19 25.99
CA LEU A 208 30.37 -3.45 25.73
C LEU A 208 31.28 -4.47 25.06
N SER A 209 31.00 -5.74 25.29
CA SER A 209 31.63 -6.84 24.54
C SER A 209 30.87 -7.08 23.23
N ILE A 210 31.50 -7.80 22.29
CA ILE A 210 30.81 -8.22 21.08
C ILE A 210 29.59 -9.12 21.36
N HIS A 211 29.63 -9.92 22.43
CA HIS A 211 28.53 -10.80 22.82
C HIS A 211 27.30 -10.02 23.27
N THR A 212 27.53 -8.93 24.01
CA THR A 212 26.44 -8.11 24.54
C THR A 212 25.81 -7.21 23.47
N VAL A 213 26.52 -6.91 22.37
CA VAL A 213 25.97 -6.09 21.28
C VAL A 213 25.10 -6.88 20.30
N LEU A 214 25.25 -8.21 20.20
CA LEU A 214 24.45 -9.00 19.26
C LEU A 214 22.94 -8.93 19.52
N PRO A 215 22.46 -9.05 20.77
CA PRO A 215 21.04 -8.85 21.06
C PRO A 215 20.54 -7.47 20.65
N LEU A 216 21.38 -6.43 20.76
CA LEU A 216 21.05 -5.09 20.28
C LEU A 216 20.88 -5.06 18.76
N VAL A 217 21.74 -5.72 17.99
CA VAL A 217 21.60 -5.84 16.53
C VAL A 217 20.30 -6.54 16.15
N LEU A 218 19.95 -7.64 16.85
CA LEU A 218 18.71 -8.38 16.63
C LEU A 218 17.49 -7.52 16.93
N GLY A 219 17.48 -6.84 18.08
CA GLY A 219 16.43 -5.91 18.48
C GLY A 219 16.23 -4.76 17.48
N ALA A 220 17.33 -4.20 16.97
CA ALA A 220 17.27 -3.13 15.98
C ALA A 220 16.60 -3.59 14.68
N ASN A 221 16.81 -4.84 14.28
CA ASN A 221 16.19 -5.36 13.07
C ASN A 221 14.66 -5.47 13.20
N VAL A 222 14.15 -5.87 14.37
CA VAL A 222 12.71 -5.91 14.66
C VAL A 222 12.14 -4.49 14.80
N GLY A 223 12.86 -3.60 15.48
CA GLY A 223 12.40 -2.22 15.73
C GLY A 223 12.07 -1.45 14.45
N SER A 224 12.77 -1.74 13.35
CA SER A 224 12.50 -1.12 12.04
C SER A 224 11.12 -1.46 11.47
N THR A 225 10.41 -2.45 12.01
CA THR A 225 9.09 -2.89 11.52
C THR A 225 7.93 -2.17 12.21
N ILE A 226 8.16 -1.60 13.39
CA ILE A 226 7.12 -0.89 14.15
C ILE A 226 6.57 0.30 13.36
N PRO A 227 7.39 1.18 12.75
CA PRO A 227 6.86 2.25 11.91
C PRO A 227 6.09 1.74 10.69
N VAL A 228 6.47 0.58 10.15
CA VAL A 228 5.77 -0.06 9.03
C VAL A 228 4.37 -0.48 9.46
N ILE A 229 4.24 -1.15 10.61
CA ILE A 229 2.94 -1.51 11.19
C ILE A 229 2.08 -0.26 11.39
N VAL A 230 2.61 0.77 12.05
CA VAL A 230 1.87 2.01 12.32
C VAL A 230 1.41 2.67 11.02
N SER A 231 2.28 2.76 10.01
CA SER A 231 1.94 3.33 8.70
C SER A 231 0.89 2.51 7.94
N SER A 232 0.81 1.20 8.21
CA SER A 232 -0.13 0.31 7.52
C SER A 232 -1.56 0.37 8.09
N LEU A 233 -1.77 1.00 9.26
CA LEU A 233 -3.09 1.05 9.90
C LEU A 233 -4.16 1.72 9.01
N THR A 234 -3.76 2.67 8.17
CA THR A 234 -4.63 3.35 7.20
C THR A 234 -4.64 2.70 5.81
N SER A 235 -3.93 1.58 5.65
CA SER A 235 -3.78 0.89 4.36
C SER A 235 -4.83 -0.21 4.14
N SER A 236 -4.84 -0.79 2.93
CA SER A 236 -5.72 -1.91 2.58
C SER A 236 -5.53 -3.13 3.49
N LEU A 237 -6.44 -4.11 3.43
CA LEU A 237 -6.25 -5.38 4.15
C LEU A 237 -4.93 -6.07 3.74
N GLU A 238 -4.61 -6.09 2.44
CA GLU A 238 -3.38 -6.70 1.93
C GLU A 238 -2.12 -5.92 2.36
N GLY A 239 -2.20 -4.59 2.42
CA GLY A 239 -1.13 -3.73 2.97
C GLY A 239 -0.87 -4.01 4.46
N ARG A 240 -1.94 -4.15 5.25
CA ARG A 240 -1.85 -4.55 6.66
C ARG A 240 -1.26 -5.95 6.83
N LYS A 241 -1.73 -6.93 6.04
CA LYS A 241 -1.17 -8.29 6.02
C LYS A 241 0.34 -8.26 5.74
N LEU A 242 0.79 -7.41 4.80
CA LEU A 242 2.21 -7.30 4.45
C LEU A 242 3.04 -6.69 5.59
N ALA A 243 2.53 -5.67 6.26
CA ALA A 243 3.20 -5.06 7.41
C ALA A 243 3.29 -6.04 8.58
N PHE A 244 2.22 -6.78 8.87
CA PHE A 244 2.22 -7.85 9.87
C PHE A 244 3.18 -8.97 9.51
N PHE A 245 3.22 -9.39 8.24
CA PHE A 245 4.23 -10.33 7.76
C PHE A 245 5.64 -9.81 8.02
N THR A 246 5.87 -8.54 7.71
CA THR A 246 7.18 -7.90 7.89
C THR A 246 7.66 -7.97 9.34
N PHE A 247 6.78 -7.68 10.28
CA PHE A 247 7.05 -7.86 11.71
C PHE A 247 7.27 -9.32 12.08
N PHE A 248 6.36 -10.21 11.66
CA PHE A 248 6.36 -11.62 12.01
C PHE A 248 7.64 -12.36 11.59
N PHE A 249 8.10 -12.20 10.34
CA PHE A 249 9.28 -12.92 9.86
C PHE A 249 10.56 -12.42 10.56
N LYS A 250 10.65 -11.12 10.87
CA LYS A 250 11.79 -10.57 11.60
C LYS A 250 11.82 -11.03 13.05
N CYS A 251 10.66 -11.06 13.73
CA CYS A 251 10.53 -11.64 15.07
C CYS A 251 10.93 -13.12 15.08
N THR A 252 10.44 -13.89 14.11
CA THR A 252 10.81 -15.31 13.95
C THR A 252 12.32 -15.46 13.74
N GLY A 253 12.89 -14.63 12.87
CA GLY A 253 14.33 -14.58 12.64
C GLY A 253 15.12 -14.32 13.92
N VAL A 254 14.73 -13.33 14.72
CA VAL A 254 15.37 -13.02 16.00
C VAL A 254 15.27 -14.19 16.99
N ILE A 255 14.12 -14.84 17.10
CA ILE A 255 13.95 -16.02 17.95
C ILE A 255 14.91 -17.14 17.51
N LEU A 256 14.98 -17.43 16.21
CA LEU A 256 15.90 -18.43 15.66
C LEU A 256 17.37 -18.06 15.92
N ALA A 257 17.71 -16.77 15.82
CA ALA A 257 19.06 -16.31 16.13
C ALA A 257 19.39 -16.42 17.62
N PHE A 258 18.45 -16.16 18.53
CA PHE A 258 18.68 -16.40 19.96
C PHE A 258 18.91 -17.88 20.28
N ILE A 259 18.12 -18.77 19.67
CA ILE A 259 18.34 -20.22 19.78
C ILE A 259 19.75 -20.56 19.27
N PHE A 260 20.12 -20.09 18.08
CA PHE A 260 21.44 -20.32 17.51
C PHE A 260 22.58 -19.80 18.41
N LEU A 261 22.46 -18.59 18.96
CA LEU A 261 23.45 -17.98 19.85
C LEU A 261 23.57 -18.71 21.19
N PHE A 262 22.49 -19.33 21.68
CA PHE A 262 22.50 -20.09 22.93
C PHE A 262 23.11 -21.49 22.76
N TYR A 263 22.81 -22.17 21.64
CA TYR A 263 23.22 -23.56 21.43
C TYR A 263 24.61 -23.72 20.80
N ILE A 264 25.07 -22.73 20.02
CA ILE A 264 26.44 -22.77 19.48
C ILE A 264 27.37 -22.11 20.48
N TRP A 265 28.40 -22.85 20.90
CA TRP A 265 29.45 -22.29 21.74
C TRP A 265 30.28 -21.31 20.90
N ASN A 266 30.23 -20.04 21.27
CA ASN A 266 31.08 -18.97 20.75
C ASN A 266 31.06 -18.75 19.22
N PRO A 267 29.89 -18.61 18.56
CA PRO A 267 29.76 -18.48 17.10
C PRO A 267 30.45 -17.23 16.54
N ILE A 268 30.77 -16.25 17.41
CA ILE A 268 31.44 -15.01 17.04
C ILE A 268 32.88 -15.23 16.58
N GLU A 269 33.55 -16.27 17.06
CA GLU A 269 34.94 -16.57 16.72
C GLU A 269 35.07 -17.09 15.30
N LEU A 270 34.02 -17.75 14.80
CA LEU A 270 33.92 -18.23 13.41
C LEU A 270 33.72 -17.10 12.40
N ILE A 271 33.31 -15.91 12.85
CA ILE A 271 33.08 -14.76 11.97
C ILE A 271 34.41 -14.03 11.75
N PRO A 272 34.87 -13.86 10.49
CA PRO A 272 36.14 -13.20 10.20
C PRO A 272 36.08 -11.68 10.38
N GLY A 273 37.23 -11.08 10.71
CA GLY A 273 37.45 -9.63 10.75
C GLY A 273 37.64 -9.04 12.15
N THR A 274 37.78 -7.71 12.20
CA THR A 274 37.81 -6.91 13.45
C THR A 274 36.45 -6.93 14.15
N SER A 275 36.36 -6.44 15.40
CA SER A 275 35.11 -6.42 16.18
C SER A 275 33.94 -5.78 15.42
N GLU A 276 34.17 -4.64 14.77
CA GLU A 276 33.17 -3.92 13.98
C GLU A 276 32.73 -4.74 12.77
N ARG A 277 33.70 -5.34 12.07
CA ARG A 277 33.44 -6.21 10.92
C ARG A 277 32.68 -7.46 11.31
N LYS A 278 32.97 -8.06 12.47
CA LYS A 278 32.24 -9.21 12.99
C LYS A 278 30.77 -8.87 13.27
N ILE A 279 30.49 -7.70 13.85
CA ILE A 279 29.12 -7.22 14.09
C ILE A 279 28.37 -7.00 12.77
N ALA A 280 29.01 -6.35 11.79
CA ALA A 280 28.40 -6.15 10.46
C ALA A 280 28.18 -7.48 9.71
N ASN A 281 29.14 -8.41 9.79
CA ASN A 281 29.04 -9.73 9.19
C ASN A 281 27.94 -10.56 9.85
N PHE A 282 27.83 -10.53 11.19
CA PHE A 282 26.71 -11.15 11.91
C PHE A 282 25.37 -10.62 11.41
N HIS A 283 25.21 -9.30 11.31
CA HIS A 283 24.00 -8.68 10.78
C HIS A 283 23.69 -9.14 9.34
N THR A 284 24.72 -9.29 8.51
CA THR A 284 24.59 -9.74 7.12
C THR A 284 24.15 -11.21 7.05
N PHE A 285 24.85 -12.10 7.76
CA PHE A 285 24.53 -13.53 7.81
C PHE A 285 23.14 -13.78 8.39
N PHE A 286 22.76 -13.04 9.42
CA PHE A 286 21.42 -13.10 10.01
C PHE A 286 20.33 -12.83 8.96
N ASN A 287 20.40 -11.70 8.26
CA ASN A 287 19.38 -11.34 7.26
C ASN A 287 19.41 -12.28 6.04
N LEU A 288 20.60 -12.74 5.64
CA LEU A 288 20.75 -13.70 4.55
C LEU A 288 20.14 -15.07 4.91
N ALA A 289 20.37 -15.55 6.14
CA ALA A 289 19.79 -16.80 6.62
C ALA A 289 18.26 -16.73 6.67
N ILE A 290 17.71 -15.62 7.18
CA ILE A 290 16.25 -15.39 7.16
C ILE A 290 15.72 -15.39 5.74
N ALA A 291 16.35 -14.66 4.82
CA ALA A 291 15.93 -14.65 3.42
C ALA A 291 15.98 -16.05 2.82
N LEU A 292 17.04 -16.82 3.06
CA LEU A 292 17.21 -18.17 2.53
C LEU A 292 16.17 -19.16 3.10
N ILE A 293 15.74 -18.99 4.35
CA ILE A 293 14.69 -19.79 4.98
C ILE A 293 13.30 -19.39 4.44
N PHE A 294 12.99 -18.10 4.40
CA PHE A 294 11.64 -17.62 4.07
C PHE A 294 11.35 -17.53 2.57
N LEU A 295 12.36 -17.34 1.72
CA LEU A 295 12.18 -17.25 0.26
C LEU A 295 11.59 -18.53 -0.37
N PRO A 296 12.00 -19.77 -0.02
CA PRO A 296 11.34 -20.98 -0.50
C PRO A 296 10.00 -21.25 0.18
N LEU A 297 9.84 -20.85 1.45
CA LEU A 297 8.60 -21.02 2.23
C LEU A 297 7.52 -19.99 1.92
N LEU A 298 7.84 -18.98 1.12
CA LEU A 298 6.98 -17.87 0.75
C LEU A 298 5.56 -18.27 0.28
N PRO A 299 5.34 -19.30 -0.58
CA PRO A 299 3.99 -19.71 -0.94
C PRO A 299 3.22 -20.34 0.23
N LEU A 300 3.90 -21.04 1.15
CA LEU A 300 3.28 -21.57 2.36
C LEU A 300 2.89 -20.43 3.30
N VAL A 301 3.76 -19.43 3.44
CA VAL A 301 3.49 -18.21 4.21
C VAL A 301 2.29 -17.47 3.63
N VAL A 302 2.20 -17.29 2.31
CA VAL A 302 1.02 -16.67 1.67
C VAL A 302 -0.25 -17.42 2.07
N LYS A 303 -0.26 -18.76 1.95
CA LYS A 303 -1.41 -19.59 2.35
C LYS A 303 -1.75 -19.48 3.83
N LEU A 304 -0.75 -19.46 4.71
CA LEU A 304 -0.94 -19.28 6.15
C LEU A 304 -1.54 -17.91 6.45
N PHE A 305 -1.07 -16.85 5.80
CA PHE A 305 -1.63 -15.50 5.97
C PHE A 305 -3.04 -15.40 5.42
N ASP A 306 -3.35 -16.05 4.29
CA ASP A 306 -4.72 -16.15 3.79
C ASP A 306 -5.62 -17.02 4.69
N TYR A 307 -5.06 -17.87 5.55
CA TYR A 307 -5.80 -18.62 6.56
C TYR A 307 -6.00 -17.84 7.87
N VAL A 308 -4.96 -17.16 8.36
CA VAL A 308 -4.96 -16.36 9.61
C VAL A 308 -5.72 -15.04 9.43
N PHE A 309 -5.57 -14.44 8.26
CA PHE A 309 -6.37 -13.32 7.79
C PHE A 309 -7.24 -13.82 6.65
N PRO A 310 -8.25 -14.67 6.96
CA PRO A 310 -9.16 -15.15 5.95
C PRO A 310 -9.69 -13.93 5.22
N LYS A 311 -9.48 -13.91 3.90
CA LYS A 311 -10.34 -13.08 3.05
C LYS A 311 -11.73 -13.43 3.53
N LYS A 312 -12.49 -12.45 4.04
CA LYS A 312 -13.89 -12.67 4.39
C LYS A 312 -14.49 -13.33 3.16
N THR A 313 -14.71 -14.63 3.26
CA THR A 313 -15.40 -15.41 2.26
C THR A 313 -16.82 -14.94 2.50
N VAL A 314 -17.20 -13.93 1.74
CA VAL A 314 -18.58 -13.48 1.72
C VAL A 314 -19.33 -14.67 1.16
N GLU A 315 -20.04 -15.36 2.04
CA GLU A 315 -20.91 -16.46 1.67
C GLU A 315 -21.80 -16.01 0.51
N GLN A 316 -21.86 -16.85 -0.53
CA GLN A 316 -22.71 -16.71 -1.72
C GLN A 316 -22.53 -15.46 -2.61
N MET A 317 -21.33 -14.91 -2.73
CA MET A 317 -21.10 -13.93 -3.79
C MET A 317 -21.02 -14.58 -5.18
N PHE A 318 -21.77 -14.00 -6.12
CA PHE A 318 -21.86 -14.41 -7.52
C PHE A 318 -20.49 -14.64 -8.15
N THR A 319 -20.30 -15.80 -8.79
CA THR A 319 -19.10 -16.12 -9.57
C THR A 319 -19.52 -16.43 -11.00
N VAL A 320 -18.83 -15.80 -11.96
CA VAL A 320 -19.03 -16.08 -13.37
C VAL A 320 -18.63 -17.52 -13.67
N LYS A 321 -19.58 -18.30 -14.18
CA LYS A 321 -19.37 -19.68 -14.63
C LYS A 321 -19.51 -19.75 -16.14
N LEU A 322 -18.38 -19.64 -16.84
CA LEU A 322 -18.27 -19.81 -18.29
C LEU A 322 -17.26 -20.94 -18.54
N ASP A 323 -17.61 -21.87 -19.42
CA ASP A 323 -16.76 -23.00 -19.80
C ASP A 323 -16.18 -22.73 -21.19
N ASP A 324 -14.85 -22.63 -21.29
CA ASP A 324 -14.15 -22.39 -22.56
C ASP A 324 -14.45 -23.49 -23.60
N LYS A 325 -14.89 -24.69 -23.20
CA LYS A 325 -15.34 -25.74 -24.13
C LYS A 325 -16.60 -25.36 -24.91
N MET A 326 -17.47 -24.53 -24.34
CA MET A 326 -18.69 -24.06 -25.00
C MET A 326 -18.39 -23.08 -26.15
N LEU A 327 -17.16 -22.57 -26.28
CA LEU A 327 -16.76 -21.70 -27.39
C LEU A 327 -16.81 -22.41 -28.75
N GLU A 328 -16.84 -23.74 -28.79
CA GLU A 328 -17.02 -24.53 -30.01
C GLU A 328 -18.46 -24.48 -30.54
N VAL A 329 -19.43 -24.09 -29.68
CA VAL A 329 -20.85 -23.98 -30.01
C VAL A 329 -21.31 -22.55 -29.72
N PRO A 330 -21.19 -21.62 -30.69
CA PRO A 330 -21.42 -20.19 -30.47
C PRO A 330 -22.77 -19.82 -29.84
N GLU A 331 -23.84 -20.54 -30.21
CA GLU A 331 -25.18 -20.31 -29.68
C GLU A 331 -25.26 -20.61 -28.17
N GLU A 332 -24.63 -21.70 -27.71
CA GLU A 332 -24.55 -22.03 -26.29
C GLU A 332 -23.66 -21.04 -25.54
N ALA A 333 -22.54 -20.62 -26.14
CA ALA A 333 -21.65 -19.61 -25.57
C ALA A 333 -22.37 -18.27 -25.36
N LEU A 334 -23.10 -17.77 -26.36
CA LEU A 334 -23.89 -16.53 -26.26
C LEU A 334 -24.99 -16.65 -25.20
N SER A 335 -25.70 -17.78 -25.17
CA SER A 335 -26.74 -18.06 -24.18
C SER A 335 -26.18 -18.12 -22.76
N SER A 336 -25.00 -18.72 -22.58
CA SER A 336 -24.31 -18.77 -21.29
C SER A 336 -23.85 -17.39 -20.84
N SER A 337 -23.24 -16.61 -21.73
CA SER A 337 -22.87 -15.21 -21.47
C SER A 337 -24.08 -14.38 -21.06
N LYS A 338 -25.21 -14.47 -21.79
CA LYS A 338 -26.46 -13.80 -21.43
C LYS A 338 -26.90 -14.14 -20.01
N ARG A 339 -26.89 -15.42 -19.62
CA ARG A 339 -27.25 -15.85 -18.25
C ARG A 339 -26.33 -15.26 -17.19
N GLN A 340 -25.02 -15.16 -17.46
CA GLN A 340 -24.07 -14.56 -16.53
C GLN A 340 -24.26 -13.05 -16.41
N ILE A 341 -24.50 -12.35 -17.52
CA ILE A 341 -24.79 -10.91 -17.53
C ILE A 341 -26.08 -10.61 -16.76
N VAL A 342 -27.16 -11.39 -16.95
CA VAL A 342 -28.41 -11.23 -16.18
C VAL A 342 -28.17 -11.42 -14.68
N LYS A 343 -27.36 -12.41 -14.28
CA LYS A 343 -27.03 -12.62 -12.86
C LYS A 343 -26.19 -11.46 -12.30
N LEU A 344 -25.20 -10.98 -13.06
CA LEU A 344 -24.40 -9.81 -12.68
C LEU A 344 -25.28 -8.57 -12.50
N ALA A 345 -26.19 -8.32 -13.44
CA ALA A 345 -27.16 -7.22 -13.35
C ALA A 345 -28.08 -7.36 -12.13
N THR A 346 -28.44 -8.58 -11.73
CA THR A 346 -29.24 -8.82 -10.53
C THR A 346 -28.45 -8.45 -9.27
N VAL A 347 -27.17 -8.79 -9.21
CA VAL A 347 -26.27 -8.39 -8.11
C VAL A 347 -26.13 -6.86 -8.04
N VAL A 348 -25.90 -6.19 -9.16
CA VAL A 348 -25.83 -4.71 -9.21
C VAL A 348 -27.12 -4.08 -8.66
N PHE A 349 -28.29 -4.66 -8.97
CA PHE A 349 -29.55 -4.16 -8.43
C PHE A 349 -29.67 -4.37 -6.92
N ASP A 350 -29.53 -5.62 -6.48
CA ASP A 350 -29.79 -6.02 -5.09
C ASP A 350 -28.75 -5.46 -4.12
N ASP A 351 -27.48 -5.43 -4.54
CA ASP A 351 -26.35 -5.07 -3.68
C ASP A 351 -25.79 -3.66 -3.92
N MET A 352 -26.23 -2.94 -4.96
CA MET A 352 -25.80 -1.55 -5.18
C MET A 352 -26.98 -0.58 -5.28
N ILE A 353 -27.86 -0.74 -6.29
CA ILE A 353 -28.94 0.24 -6.55
C ILE A 353 -29.86 0.38 -5.33
N LYS A 354 -30.32 -0.73 -4.74
CA LYS A 354 -31.16 -0.72 -3.53
C LYS A 354 -30.51 -0.03 -2.32
N ARG A 355 -29.18 0.13 -2.32
CA ARG A 355 -28.44 0.76 -1.23
C ARG A 355 -28.35 2.28 -1.38
N LEU A 356 -28.65 2.84 -2.56
CA LEU A 356 -28.65 4.30 -2.77
C LEU A 356 -29.56 5.01 -1.76
N SER A 357 -30.75 4.46 -1.50
CA SER A 357 -31.73 5.03 -0.55
C SER A 357 -31.21 5.04 0.91
N PRO A 358 -30.75 3.91 1.50
CA PRO A 358 -30.12 3.92 2.83
C PRO A 358 -28.92 4.88 2.96
N TYR A 359 -28.07 4.97 1.94
CA TYR A 359 -26.91 5.85 1.96
C TYR A 359 -27.30 7.33 1.93
N MET A 360 -28.38 7.70 1.23
CA MET A 360 -28.94 9.06 1.31
C MET A 360 -29.45 9.42 2.71
N GLU A 361 -29.90 8.43 3.50
CA GLU A 361 -30.35 8.64 4.88
C GLU A 361 -29.20 8.64 5.90
N GLY A 362 -27.93 8.60 5.44
CA GLY A 362 -26.76 8.56 6.32
C GLY A 362 -26.52 7.21 7.00
N LYS A 363 -27.15 6.12 6.53
CA LYS A 363 -26.89 4.77 7.01
C LYS A 363 -25.76 4.16 6.20
N HIS A 364 -24.54 4.21 6.73
CA HIS A 364 -23.34 3.73 6.07
C HIS A 364 -23.03 2.27 6.41
N GLU A 365 -23.36 1.33 5.52
CA GLU A 365 -22.88 -0.07 5.62
C GLU A 365 -21.57 -0.26 4.83
N GLY A 366 -20.50 0.39 5.28
CA GLY A 366 -19.27 0.59 4.50
C GLY A 366 -18.40 -0.63 4.17
N ASN A 367 -18.70 -1.83 4.68
CA ASN A 367 -17.82 -3.00 4.50
C ASN A 367 -18.18 -3.93 3.33
N SER A 368 -19.37 -3.81 2.74
CA SER A 368 -19.85 -4.72 1.68
C SER A 368 -19.76 -4.14 0.27
N LEU A 369 -19.71 -2.81 0.09
CA LEU A 369 -19.75 -2.19 -1.25
C LEU A 369 -18.48 -2.44 -2.08
N LYS A 370 -17.28 -2.29 -1.50
CA LYS A 370 -16.00 -2.60 -2.17
C LYS A 370 -15.91 -4.06 -2.61
N GLN A 371 -16.61 -4.95 -1.91
CA GLN A 371 -16.64 -6.36 -2.25
C GLN A 371 -17.50 -6.59 -3.48
N VAL A 372 -18.63 -5.90 -3.57
CA VAL A 372 -19.56 -5.93 -4.71
C VAL A 372 -18.91 -5.31 -5.96
N GLU A 373 -18.22 -4.18 -5.82
CA GLU A 373 -17.41 -3.56 -6.88
C GLU A 373 -16.39 -4.54 -7.48
N MET A 374 -15.60 -5.19 -6.62
CA MET A 374 -14.62 -6.19 -7.06
C MET A 374 -15.26 -7.38 -7.79
N ILE A 375 -16.47 -7.83 -7.38
CA ILE A 375 -17.19 -8.87 -8.12
C ILE A 375 -17.55 -8.38 -9.51
N ILE A 376 -18.02 -7.13 -9.63
CA ILE A 376 -18.47 -6.56 -10.89
C ILE A 376 -17.28 -6.44 -11.84
N ASP A 377 -16.16 -5.89 -11.40
CA ASP A 377 -14.92 -5.77 -12.19
C ASP A 377 -14.41 -7.13 -12.65
N GLU A 378 -14.30 -8.09 -11.73
CA GLU A 378 -13.84 -9.44 -12.08
C GLU A 378 -14.81 -10.14 -13.05
N SER A 379 -16.12 -9.95 -12.86
CA SER A 379 -17.15 -10.53 -13.71
C SER A 379 -17.13 -9.91 -15.10
N TYR A 380 -16.99 -8.58 -15.16
CA TYR A 380 -16.86 -7.81 -16.39
C TYR A 380 -15.70 -8.32 -17.23
N ILE A 381 -14.49 -8.38 -16.65
CA ILE A 381 -13.30 -8.85 -17.36
C ILE A 381 -13.49 -10.29 -17.86
N LYS A 382 -14.02 -11.20 -17.04
CA LYS A 382 -14.22 -12.61 -17.42
C LYS A 382 -15.22 -12.76 -18.55
N ILE A 383 -16.37 -12.09 -18.48
CA ILE A 383 -17.42 -12.17 -19.52
C ILE A 383 -16.93 -11.49 -20.80
N GLN A 384 -16.29 -10.32 -20.70
CA GLN A 384 -15.77 -9.59 -21.86
C GLN A 384 -14.71 -10.41 -22.59
N GLN A 385 -13.72 -10.97 -21.88
CA GLN A 385 -12.71 -11.83 -22.49
C GLN A 385 -13.32 -13.06 -23.17
N TYR A 386 -14.34 -13.67 -22.54
CA TYR A 386 -15.03 -14.82 -23.11
C TYR A 386 -15.78 -14.46 -24.40
N LEU A 387 -16.51 -13.34 -24.42
CA LEU A 387 -17.18 -12.84 -25.62
C LEU A 387 -16.16 -12.48 -26.72
N LEU A 388 -15.08 -11.76 -26.40
CA LEU A 388 -14.04 -11.43 -27.38
C LEU A 388 -13.34 -12.68 -27.97
N LYS A 389 -13.14 -13.74 -27.16
CA LYS A 389 -12.65 -15.04 -27.65
C LYS A 389 -13.66 -15.69 -28.60
N LEU A 390 -14.96 -15.52 -28.35
CA LEU A 390 -16.01 -16.03 -29.22
C LEU A 390 -16.06 -15.28 -30.56
N GLY A 391 -15.93 -13.95 -30.55
CA GLY A 391 -15.88 -13.12 -31.76
C GLY A 391 -14.70 -13.39 -32.69
N GLN A 392 -13.67 -14.11 -32.22
CA GLN A 392 -12.56 -14.59 -33.05
C GLN A 392 -12.87 -15.89 -33.81
N ARG A 393 -14.08 -16.45 -33.64
CA ARG A 393 -14.55 -17.64 -34.35
C ARG A 393 -15.45 -17.24 -35.52
N ASP A 394 -15.76 -18.20 -36.39
CA ASP A 394 -16.70 -17.99 -37.48
C ASP A 394 -18.13 -17.87 -36.92
N LEU A 395 -18.62 -16.62 -36.82
CA LEU A 395 -19.97 -16.29 -36.39
C LEU A 395 -20.86 -15.94 -37.59
N THR A 396 -22.13 -16.33 -37.53
CA THR A 396 -23.15 -15.78 -38.43
C THR A 396 -23.41 -14.31 -38.10
N ASN A 397 -23.98 -13.55 -39.04
CA ASN A 397 -24.35 -12.15 -38.82
C ASN A 397 -25.28 -11.97 -37.60
N SER A 398 -26.20 -12.92 -37.37
CA SER A 398 -27.10 -12.89 -36.20
C SER A 398 -26.34 -13.08 -34.89
N GLN A 399 -25.38 -14.02 -34.86
CA GLN A 399 -24.55 -14.28 -33.69
C GLN A 399 -23.60 -13.12 -33.37
N SER A 400 -22.98 -12.53 -34.40
CA SER A 400 -22.12 -11.34 -34.23
C SER A 400 -22.92 -10.15 -33.69
N ASN A 401 -24.12 -9.90 -34.23
CA ASN A 401 -25.01 -8.86 -33.69
C ASN A 401 -25.39 -9.12 -32.22
N GLN A 402 -25.65 -10.38 -31.86
CA GLN A 402 -25.97 -10.75 -30.48
C GLN A 402 -24.76 -10.58 -29.55
N GLU A 403 -23.56 -10.96 -29.98
CA GLU A 403 -22.31 -10.75 -29.24
C GLU A 403 -22.10 -9.26 -28.93
N VAL A 404 -22.22 -8.39 -29.93
CA VAL A 404 -22.08 -6.93 -29.77
C VAL A 404 -23.13 -6.38 -28.80
N LYS A 405 -24.39 -6.84 -28.89
CA LYS A 405 -25.44 -6.47 -27.92
C LYS A 405 -25.06 -6.88 -26.50
N LEU A 406 -24.51 -8.08 -26.30
CA LEU A 406 -24.08 -8.55 -24.98
C LEU A 406 -22.90 -7.74 -24.43
N LEU A 407 -21.93 -7.37 -25.27
CA LEU A 407 -20.80 -6.52 -24.87
C LEU A 407 -21.27 -5.11 -24.45
N ASN A 408 -22.19 -4.51 -25.20
CA ASN A 408 -22.73 -3.20 -24.85
C ASN A 408 -23.53 -3.24 -23.55
N ILE A 409 -24.40 -4.23 -23.36
CA ILE A 409 -25.15 -4.37 -22.11
C ILE A 409 -24.22 -4.64 -20.93
N LEU A 410 -23.17 -5.44 -21.13
CA LEU A 410 -22.15 -5.67 -20.11
C LEU A 410 -21.43 -4.37 -19.70
N ASN A 411 -21.09 -3.50 -20.67
CA ASN A 411 -20.52 -2.18 -20.40
C ASN A 411 -21.49 -1.29 -19.61
N GLU A 412 -22.78 -1.23 -19.99
CA GLU A 412 -23.76 -0.42 -19.24
C GLU A 412 -23.90 -0.89 -17.79
N ILE A 413 -23.85 -2.20 -17.53
CA ILE A 413 -23.91 -2.75 -16.16
C ILE A 413 -22.69 -2.35 -15.33
N GLU A 414 -21.49 -2.37 -15.92
CA GLU A 414 -20.27 -1.91 -15.25
C GLU A 414 -20.34 -0.42 -14.95
N HIS A 415 -20.75 0.40 -15.93
CA HIS A 415 -20.90 1.84 -15.75
C HIS A 415 -21.92 2.20 -14.67
N ILE A 416 -22.99 1.41 -14.52
CA ILE A 416 -23.95 1.56 -13.42
C ILE A 416 -23.28 1.31 -12.07
N GLY A 417 -22.52 0.22 -11.94
CA GLY A 417 -21.79 -0.10 -10.72
C GLY A 417 -20.85 1.04 -10.31
N ASP A 418 -20.03 1.50 -11.26
CA ASP A 418 -19.12 2.63 -11.13
C ASP A 418 -19.82 3.92 -10.68
N THR A 419 -20.97 4.22 -11.29
CA THR A 419 -21.77 5.40 -10.96
C THR A 419 -22.31 5.32 -9.53
N VAL A 420 -22.75 4.14 -9.10
CA VAL A 420 -23.22 3.94 -7.72
C VAL A 420 -22.06 4.13 -6.71
N ILE A 421 -20.85 3.67 -7.02
CA ILE A 421 -19.67 3.91 -6.15
C ILE A 421 -19.37 5.42 -6.04
N ARG A 422 -19.41 6.15 -7.16
CA ARG A 422 -19.22 7.61 -7.16
C ARG A 422 -20.29 8.33 -6.34
N PHE A 423 -21.55 7.92 -6.48
CA PHE A 423 -22.66 8.43 -5.68
C PHE A 423 -22.42 8.21 -4.19
N ILE A 424 -22.11 6.97 -3.78
CA ILE A 424 -21.92 6.64 -2.36
C ILE A 424 -20.73 7.41 -1.77
N SER A 425 -19.63 7.51 -2.50
CA SER A 425 -18.46 8.30 -2.10
C SER A 425 -18.80 9.79 -1.94
N MET A 426 -19.76 10.31 -2.72
CA MET A 426 -20.25 11.67 -2.57
C MET A 426 -21.15 11.79 -1.33
N ALA A 427 -22.10 10.88 -1.14
CA ALA A 427 -23.01 10.86 0.00
C ALA A 427 -22.24 10.78 1.34
N GLU A 428 -21.18 9.98 1.41
CA GLU A 428 -20.28 9.92 2.59
C GLU A 428 -19.60 11.26 2.86
N LYS A 429 -19.08 11.95 1.83
CA LYS A 429 -18.46 13.29 1.99
C LYS A 429 -19.47 14.33 2.47
N VAL A 430 -20.72 14.25 2.02
CA VAL A 430 -21.81 15.15 2.44
C VAL A 430 -22.11 14.96 3.92
N HIS A 431 -22.18 13.70 4.37
CA HIS A 431 -22.33 13.35 5.77
C HIS A 431 -21.15 13.87 6.63
N ASP A 432 -19.91 13.63 6.20
CA ASP A 432 -18.70 14.07 6.90
C ASP A 432 -18.62 15.61 7.02
N GLN A 433 -19.10 16.33 6.00
CA GLN A 433 -19.13 17.79 5.99
C GLN A 433 -20.35 18.39 6.72
N LYS A 434 -21.23 17.55 7.28
CA LYS A 434 -22.48 17.96 7.96
C LYS A 434 -23.35 18.90 7.12
N ILE A 435 -23.44 18.63 5.82
CA ILE A 435 -24.32 19.36 4.91
C ILE A 435 -25.71 18.75 5.01
N GLU A 436 -26.68 19.52 5.51
CA GLU A 436 -28.06 19.07 5.66
C GLU A 436 -28.89 19.48 4.43
N LEU A 437 -29.41 18.49 3.70
CA LEU A 437 -30.40 18.70 2.65
C LEU A 437 -31.78 18.91 3.28
N SER A 438 -32.65 19.70 2.63
CA SER A 438 -34.00 19.89 3.14
C SER A 438 -34.86 18.63 2.99
N GLU A 439 -35.88 18.47 3.83
CA GLU A 439 -36.82 17.33 3.74
C GLU A 439 -37.46 17.22 2.35
N LYS A 440 -37.75 18.36 1.71
CA LYS A 440 -38.30 18.41 0.36
C LYS A 440 -37.30 17.91 -0.69
N ASP A 441 -36.04 18.33 -0.60
CA ASP A 441 -34.96 17.86 -1.48
C ASP A 441 -34.78 16.34 -1.34
N LEU A 442 -34.76 15.83 -0.11
CA LEU A 442 -34.65 14.40 0.16
C LEU A 442 -35.84 13.61 -0.40
N GLN A 443 -37.06 14.15 -0.30
CA GLN A 443 -38.26 13.52 -0.85
C GLN A 443 -38.20 13.44 -2.39
N GLN A 444 -37.77 14.52 -3.05
CA GLN A 444 -37.61 14.55 -4.51
C GLN A 444 -36.55 13.57 -5.00
N LEU A 445 -35.41 13.47 -4.31
CA LEU A 445 -34.37 12.50 -4.63
C LEU A 445 -34.83 11.05 -4.42
N LYS A 446 -35.68 10.78 -3.42
CA LYS A 446 -36.29 9.45 -3.21
C LYS A 446 -37.26 9.06 -4.32
N GLU A 447 -38.02 10.03 -4.83
CA GLU A 447 -38.90 9.83 -5.98
C GLU A 447 -38.10 9.55 -7.25
N LEU A 448 -37.00 10.29 -7.48
CA LEU A 448 -36.05 9.99 -8.57
C LEU A 448 -35.48 8.57 -8.47
N LEU A 449 -35.06 8.15 -7.27
CA LEU A 449 -34.58 6.80 -7.03
C LEU A 449 -35.61 5.72 -7.37
N THR A 450 -36.88 5.96 -7.04
CA THR A 450 -37.97 5.03 -7.37
C THR A 450 -38.10 4.86 -8.88
N HIS A 451 -38.00 5.95 -9.64
CA HIS A 451 -37.99 5.90 -11.10
C HIS A 451 -36.77 5.16 -11.67
N ILE A 452 -35.59 5.35 -11.06
CA ILE A 452 -34.36 4.65 -11.45
C ILE A 452 -34.49 3.15 -11.22
N GLU A 453 -34.95 2.74 -10.04
CA GLU A 453 -35.15 1.34 -9.68
C GLU A 453 -36.11 0.66 -10.67
N GLN A 454 -37.24 1.30 -10.96
CA GLN A 454 -38.22 0.79 -11.92
C GLN A 454 -37.65 0.68 -13.34
N THR A 455 -36.90 1.70 -13.79
CA THR A 455 -36.28 1.72 -15.12
C THR A 455 -35.25 0.60 -15.26
N TYR A 456 -34.39 0.42 -14.25
CA TYR A 456 -33.41 -0.65 -14.22
C TYR A 456 -34.07 -2.02 -14.27
N GLN A 457 -35.10 -2.25 -13.45
CA GLN A 457 -35.84 -3.51 -13.43
C GLN A 457 -36.51 -3.80 -14.78
N ASN A 458 -37.17 -2.80 -15.39
CA ASN A 458 -37.81 -2.97 -16.69
C ASN A 458 -36.78 -3.28 -17.79
N SER A 459 -35.65 -2.56 -17.81
CA SER A 459 -34.55 -2.83 -18.74
C SER A 459 -33.95 -4.22 -18.55
N LEU A 460 -33.78 -4.67 -17.31
CA LEU A 460 -33.30 -6.01 -17.00
C LEU A 460 -34.30 -7.09 -17.43
N GLN A 461 -35.61 -6.87 -17.24
CA GLN A 461 -36.66 -7.78 -17.70
C GLN A 461 -36.71 -7.86 -19.22
N ALA A 462 -36.63 -6.72 -19.90
CA ALA A 462 -36.56 -6.63 -21.35
C ALA A 462 -35.34 -7.39 -21.89
N PHE A 463 -34.17 -7.19 -21.29
CA PHE A 463 -32.96 -7.92 -21.68
C PHE A 463 -33.08 -9.43 -21.40
N LYS A 464 -33.56 -9.81 -20.23
CA LYS A 464 -33.67 -11.23 -19.82
C LYS A 464 -34.55 -12.03 -20.77
N HIS A 465 -35.67 -11.46 -21.21
CA HIS A 465 -36.67 -12.14 -22.04
C HIS A 465 -36.65 -11.74 -23.51
N ASP A 466 -35.71 -10.88 -23.94
CA ASP A 466 -35.71 -10.24 -25.26
C ASP A 466 -37.04 -9.53 -25.59
N ASP A 467 -37.68 -8.95 -24.56
CA ASP A 467 -39.00 -8.30 -24.68
C ASP A 467 -38.88 -6.87 -25.22
N HIS A 468 -39.13 -6.73 -26.52
CA HIS A 468 -39.10 -5.45 -27.21
C HIS A 468 -40.21 -4.48 -26.80
N ASN A 469 -41.32 -4.97 -26.24
CA ASN A 469 -42.41 -4.10 -25.80
C ASN A 469 -42.03 -3.40 -24.49
N ILE A 470 -41.53 -4.16 -23.51
CA ILE A 470 -41.02 -3.59 -22.25
C ILE A 470 -39.89 -2.60 -22.53
N ALA A 471 -38.95 -2.94 -23.43
CA ALA A 471 -37.88 -2.02 -23.82
C ALA A 471 -38.42 -0.70 -24.41
N ARG A 472 -39.44 -0.78 -25.27
CA ARG A 472 -40.05 0.40 -25.90
C ARG A 472 -40.80 1.27 -24.90
N GLU A 473 -41.59 0.67 -24.02
CA GLU A 473 -42.30 1.38 -22.95
C GLU A 473 -41.32 2.07 -21.99
N THR A 474 -40.21 1.39 -21.66
CA THR A 474 -39.14 1.96 -20.84
C THR A 474 -38.56 3.21 -21.51
N ILE A 475 -38.22 3.15 -22.79
CA ILE A 475 -37.72 4.31 -23.55
C ILE A 475 -38.74 5.44 -23.65
N GLN A 476 -40.03 5.12 -23.81
CA GLN A 476 -41.08 6.15 -23.87
C GLN A 476 -41.24 6.92 -22.55
N SER A 477 -40.87 6.33 -21.41
CA SER A 477 -40.87 7.02 -20.11
C SER A 477 -39.82 8.14 -19.99
N GLN A 478 -38.88 8.24 -20.94
CA GLN A 478 -37.78 9.20 -20.92
C GLN A 478 -38.23 10.67 -20.85
N SER A 479 -39.32 11.03 -21.51
CA SER A 479 -39.85 12.41 -21.46
C SER A 479 -40.30 12.80 -20.06
N LEU A 480 -40.85 11.86 -19.29
CA LEU A 480 -41.33 12.10 -17.94
C LEU A 480 -40.15 12.37 -16.98
N ILE A 481 -39.05 11.64 -17.13
CA ILE A 481 -37.86 11.84 -16.30
C ILE A 481 -37.12 13.13 -16.64
N TYR A 482 -37.08 13.54 -17.91
CA TYR A 482 -36.53 14.86 -18.26
C TYR A 482 -37.37 16.01 -17.70
N GLN A 483 -38.69 15.88 -17.66
CA GLN A 483 -39.54 16.88 -16.99
C GLN A 483 -39.25 16.89 -15.49
N PHE A 484 -39.23 15.71 -14.86
CA PHE A 484 -38.93 15.56 -13.45
C PHE A 484 -37.57 16.15 -13.06
N GLU A 485 -36.51 15.92 -13.85
CA GLU A 485 -35.18 16.52 -13.65
C GLU A 485 -35.23 18.06 -13.62
N ASN A 486 -35.99 18.68 -14.53
CA ASN A 486 -36.13 20.13 -14.55
C ASN A 486 -36.90 20.63 -13.34
N ASP A 487 -37.96 19.92 -12.95
CA ASP A 487 -38.82 20.27 -11.82
C ASP A 487 -38.05 20.21 -10.49
N ILE A 488 -37.28 19.13 -10.24
CA ILE A 488 -36.51 18.99 -8.99
C ILE A 488 -35.40 20.05 -8.88
N LYS A 489 -34.78 20.46 -10.00
CA LYS A 489 -33.78 21.53 -10.01
C LYS A 489 -34.43 22.88 -9.75
N PHE A 490 -35.56 23.16 -10.39
CA PHE A 490 -36.31 24.40 -10.20
C PHE A 490 -36.81 24.56 -8.76
N GLU A 491 -37.42 23.51 -8.20
CA GLU A 491 -37.92 23.50 -6.83
C GLU A 491 -36.79 23.65 -5.79
N HIS A 492 -35.63 23.04 -6.04
CA HIS A 492 -34.45 23.20 -5.19
C HIS A 492 -33.98 24.66 -5.13
N PHE A 493 -33.81 25.32 -6.29
CA PHE A 493 -33.41 26.73 -6.31
C PHE A 493 -34.46 27.65 -5.66
N ASN A 494 -35.75 27.41 -5.88
CA ASN A 494 -36.81 28.17 -5.22
C ASN A 494 -36.81 27.96 -3.70
N SER A 495 -36.55 26.74 -3.22
CA SER A 495 -36.43 26.43 -1.80
C SER A 495 -35.30 27.23 -1.14
N LEU A 496 -34.13 27.33 -1.78
CA LEU A 496 -33.00 28.13 -1.31
C LEU A 496 -33.34 29.63 -1.26
N ILE A 497 -33.96 30.16 -2.32
CA ILE A 497 -34.37 31.58 -2.40
C ILE A 497 -35.36 31.91 -1.29
N ASN A 498 -36.40 31.10 -1.10
CA ASN A 498 -37.44 31.33 -0.10
C ASN A 498 -36.90 31.28 1.34
N LYS A 499 -35.93 30.40 1.60
CA LYS A 499 -35.29 30.26 2.91
C LYS A 499 -34.15 31.25 3.16
N HIS A 500 -33.81 32.10 2.19
CA HIS A 500 -32.65 32.99 2.25
C HIS A 500 -31.35 32.22 2.53
N GLU A 501 -31.21 31.03 1.94
CA GLU A 501 -30.03 30.17 2.07
C GLU A 501 -29.01 30.53 0.99
N TYR A 502 -27.80 30.93 1.41
CA TYR A 502 -26.75 31.44 0.52
C TYR A 502 -25.52 30.53 0.43
N ASN A 503 -25.53 29.37 1.09
CA ASN A 503 -24.40 28.46 1.07
C ASN A 503 -24.30 27.74 -0.29
N PRO A 504 -23.28 28.04 -1.13
CA PRO A 504 -23.15 27.44 -2.46
C PRO A 504 -22.88 25.93 -2.40
N LYS A 505 -22.39 25.41 -1.26
CA LYS A 505 -22.09 23.99 -1.10
C LYS A 505 -23.35 23.12 -1.08
N ILE A 506 -24.46 23.63 -0.55
CA ILE A 506 -25.73 22.88 -0.50
C ILE A 506 -26.22 22.61 -1.93
N SER A 507 -26.22 23.64 -2.77
CA SER A 507 -26.65 23.51 -4.16
C SER A 507 -25.70 22.64 -4.99
N ALA A 508 -24.38 22.82 -4.82
CA ALA A 508 -23.40 21.99 -5.52
C ALA A 508 -23.59 20.49 -5.21
N VAL A 509 -23.75 20.15 -3.93
CA VAL A 509 -23.98 18.78 -3.48
C VAL A 509 -25.28 18.20 -4.04
N TYR A 510 -26.38 18.94 -3.95
CA TYR A 510 -27.68 18.46 -4.42
C TYR A 510 -27.66 18.16 -5.92
N LEU A 511 -27.06 19.05 -6.70
CA LEU A 511 -26.92 18.88 -8.14
C LEU A 511 -26.00 17.72 -8.50
N ASP A 512 -24.88 17.55 -7.78
CA ASP A 512 -23.97 16.43 -8.01
C ASP A 512 -24.63 15.07 -7.71
N ILE A 513 -25.34 14.95 -6.59
CA ILE A 513 -26.14 13.78 -6.23
C ILE A 513 -27.17 13.48 -7.33
N THR A 514 -27.93 14.49 -7.73
CA THR A 514 -28.93 14.39 -8.79
C THR A 514 -28.31 13.90 -10.11
N ASN A 515 -27.16 14.46 -10.50
CA ASN A 515 -26.47 14.08 -11.74
C ASN A 515 -25.97 12.63 -11.71
N GLN A 516 -25.45 12.14 -10.58
CA GLN A 516 -25.04 10.74 -10.46
C GLN A 516 -26.24 9.79 -10.54
N LEU A 517 -27.37 10.13 -9.92
CA LEU A 517 -28.60 9.35 -10.03
C LEU A 517 -29.11 9.27 -11.49
N LEU A 518 -29.09 10.40 -12.20
CA LEU A 518 -29.46 10.46 -13.61
C LEU A 518 -28.51 9.65 -14.51
N GLN A 519 -27.22 9.55 -14.18
CA GLN A 519 -26.32 8.66 -14.90
C GLN A 519 -26.74 7.19 -14.77
N VAL A 520 -27.13 6.74 -13.56
CA VAL A 520 -27.68 5.38 -13.36
C VAL A 520 -28.94 5.18 -14.23
N TYR A 521 -29.82 6.18 -14.28
CA TYR A 521 -31.00 6.16 -15.14
C TYR A 521 -30.63 5.99 -16.62
N HIS A 522 -29.70 6.80 -17.13
CA HIS A 522 -29.31 6.78 -18.54
C HIS A 522 -28.66 5.46 -18.96
N HIS A 523 -27.75 4.92 -18.14
CA HIS A 523 -27.17 3.60 -18.40
C HIS A 523 -28.23 2.49 -18.36
N SER A 524 -29.17 2.56 -17.41
CA SER A 524 -30.32 1.65 -17.35
C SER A 524 -31.15 1.72 -18.64
N MET A 525 -31.36 2.93 -19.18
CA MET A 525 -32.09 3.14 -20.42
C MET A 525 -31.36 2.58 -21.64
N ASN A 526 -30.03 2.71 -21.70
CA ASN A 526 -29.20 2.20 -22.78
C ASN A 526 -29.27 0.68 -22.91
N ILE A 527 -29.49 -0.05 -21.81
CA ILE A 527 -29.77 -1.49 -21.85
C ILE A 527 -31.02 -1.76 -22.70
N SER A 528 -32.14 -1.07 -22.45
CA SER A 528 -33.37 -1.19 -23.24
C SER A 528 -33.18 -0.79 -24.71
N ARG A 529 -32.41 0.28 -24.97
CA ARG A 529 -32.06 0.68 -26.35
C ARG A 529 -31.29 -0.41 -27.08
N THR A 530 -30.31 -1.03 -26.41
CA THR A 530 -29.50 -2.12 -26.96
C THR A 530 -30.34 -3.36 -27.27
N VAL A 531 -31.33 -3.69 -26.42
CA VAL A 531 -32.30 -4.78 -26.70
C VAL A 531 -32.99 -4.56 -28.04
N LEU A 532 -33.49 -3.34 -28.30
CA LEU A 532 -34.12 -2.95 -29.57
C LEU A 532 -33.15 -2.85 -30.76
N GLY A 533 -31.84 -2.99 -30.54
CA GLY A 533 -30.82 -2.79 -31.58
C GLY A 533 -30.56 -1.32 -31.91
N LEU A 534 -30.92 -0.39 -31.02
CA LEU A 534 -30.61 1.02 -31.08
C LEU A 534 -29.27 1.27 -30.37
N ILE A 535 -28.20 0.74 -30.97
CA ILE A 535 -26.82 0.88 -30.49
C ILE A 535 -26.22 2.19 -30.99
#